data_AF-A0A0F8LJG1-F1
#
_entry.id   AF-A0A0F8LJG1-F1
#
_cell.length_a   1.000
_cell.length_b   1.000
_cell.length_c   1.000
_cell.angle_alpha   90.00
_cell.angle_beta   90.00
_cell.angle_gamma   90.00
#
_symmetry.space_group_name_H-M   'P 1'
#
loop_
_entity.id
_entity.type
_entity.pdbx_description
1 polymer ?
#
loop_
_entity_poly.entity_id
_entity_poly.type
_entity_poly.pdbx_seq_one_letter_code
_entity_poly.pdbx_strand_id
1 'polypeptide(L)'
;LIVSDFPKNTTIEQELLKYRLLNIFYNRENEIKFLEELQSEELNVINNEEKHQEWSKKAKKEFNQFRRKLKLERRRKKENLPLNSLEKAKHNFDKLMENIRTYDQTIQKRLWMINKHWLNLTLFHYLPGAPATNNPIESYYSKSLKTDNKKQFRTDKGIGNQIKLTQMRRLNLLKKPQKSFLELFRLFNPFKL
;
A
#
# COMPACT_ATOMS: atom_id res chain seq x y z
N LEU A 1 3.24 -0.06 -3.42
CA LEU A 1 2.43 -1.26 -3.06
C LEU A 1 3.18 -2.48 -3.57
N ILE A 2 3.14 -3.65 -2.92
CA ILE A 2 3.87 -4.85 -3.39
C ILE A 2 3.56 -5.18 -4.87
N VAL A 3 2.34 -4.89 -5.32
CA VAL A 3 1.91 -5.07 -6.72
C VAL A 3 2.77 -4.30 -7.73
N SER A 4 3.35 -3.16 -7.36
CA SER A 4 4.22 -2.36 -8.26
C SER A 4 5.62 -2.93 -8.42
N ASP A 5 5.98 -3.94 -7.62
CA ASP A 5 7.28 -4.62 -7.71
C ASP A 5 7.29 -5.67 -8.84
N PHE A 6 6.12 -5.95 -9.44
CA PHE A 6 5.95 -6.91 -10.54
C PHE A 6 5.79 -6.20 -11.88
N PRO A 7 6.20 -6.83 -12.99
CA PRO A 7 6.01 -6.27 -14.33
C PRO A 7 4.52 -6.13 -14.68
N LYS A 8 4.20 -5.23 -15.62
CA LYS A 8 2.81 -5.03 -16.09
C LYS A 8 2.22 -6.31 -16.70
N ASN A 9 3.04 -7.08 -17.40
CA ASN A 9 2.69 -8.35 -18.03
C ASN A 9 3.34 -9.49 -17.24
N THR A 10 2.70 -9.91 -16.15
CA THR A 10 3.18 -11.01 -15.31
C THR A 10 2.99 -12.38 -15.97
N THR A 11 3.87 -13.33 -15.67
CA THR A 11 3.61 -14.77 -15.88
C THR A 11 2.63 -15.31 -14.83
N ILE A 12 2.09 -16.52 -15.02
CA ILE A 12 1.21 -17.14 -14.02
C ILE A 12 1.96 -17.38 -12.71
N GLU A 13 3.21 -17.83 -12.77
CA GLU A 13 4.09 -17.98 -11.60
C GLU A 13 4.31 -16.64 -10.86
N GLN A 14 4.59 -15.56 -11.58
CA GLN A 14 4.74 -14.23 -10.97
C GLN A 14 3.43 -13.73 -10.36
N GLU A 15 2.29 -14.02 -10.99
CA GLU A 15 0.97 -13.71 -10.43
C GLU A 15 0.73 -14.50 -9.14
N LEU A 16 1.09 -15.79 -9.12
CA LEU A 16 0.99 -16.64 -7.94
C LEU A 16 1.85 -16.11 -6.79
N LEU A 17 3.12 -15.78 -7.05
CA LEU A 17 4.01 -15.19 -6.05
C LEU A 17 3.46 -13.86 -5.50
N LYS A 18 2.94 -13.00 -6.38
CA LYS A 18 2.28 -11.75 -5.99
C LYS A 18 1.11 -12.00 -5.04
N TYR A 19 0.27 -12.98 -5.33
CA TYR A 19 -0.86 -13.34 -4.49
C TYR A 19 -0.44 -13.99 -3.17
N ARG A 20 0.63 -14.81 -3.15
CA ARG A 20 1.24 -15.32 -1.91
C ARG A 20 1.75 -14.19 -1.01
N LEU A 21 2.40 -13.17 -1.57
CA LEU A 21 2.81 -11.98 -0.80
C LEU A 21 1.61 -11.18 -0.27
N LEU A 22 0.57 -10.99 -1.09
CA LEU A 22 -0.66 -10.33 -0.65
C LEU A 22 -1.40 -11.15 0.44
N ASN A 23 -1.21 -12.47 0.44
CA ASN A 23 -1.77 -13.40 1.40
C ASN A 23 -1.07 -13.41 2.76
N ILE A 24 -0.03 -12.59 2.98
CA ILE A 24 0.56 -12.49 4.32
C ILE A 24 -0.52 -11.95 5.29
N PHE A 25 -1.03 -10.73 5.04
CA PHE A 25 -1.96 -10.07 5.98
C PHE A 25 -3.44 -10.26 5.65
N TYR A 26 -3.79 -10.43 4.38
CA TYR A 26 -5.17 -10.54 3.95
C TYR A 26 -5.44 -11.89 3.29
N ASN A 27 -6.56 -12.53 3.59
CA ASN A 27 -6.90 -13.81 3.00
C ASN A 27 -7.10 -13.68 1.48
N ARG A 28 -6.27 -14.42 0.74
CA ARG A 28 -6.25 -14.58 -0.73
C ARG A 28 -6.20 -16.06 -1.13
N GLU A 29 -6.60 -16.97 -0.25
CA GLU A 29 -6.46 -18.42 -0.49
C GLU A 29 -7.21 -18.87 -1.74
N ASN A 30 -8.40 -18.31 -1.99
CA ASN A 30 -9.18 -18.62 -3.20
C ASN A 30 -8.44 -18.20 -4.48
N GLU A 31 -7.83 -17.01 -4.49
CA GLU A 31 -7.04 -16.55 -5.62
C GLU A 31 -5.75 -17.36 -5.80
N ILE A 32 -5.10 -17.78 -4.71
CA ILE A 32 -3.91 -18.64 -4.75
C ILE A 32 -4.25 -20.01 -5.32
N LYS A 33 -5.30 -20.65 -4.80
CA LYS A 33 -5.72 -21.98 -5.24
C LYS A 33 -6.00 -22.00 -6.75
N PHE A 34 -6.72 -21.01 -7.25
CA PHE A 34 -7.00 -20.87 -8.69
C PHE A 34 -5.72 -20.73 -9.52
N LEU A 35 -4.72 -19.97 -9.02
CA LEU A 35 -3.46 -19.79 -9.73
C LEU A 35 -2.57 -21.05 -9.68
N GLU A 36 -2.63 -21.84 -8.61
CA GLU A 36 -1.93 -23.13 -8.50
C GLU A 36 -2.51 -24.17 -9.48
N GLU A 37 -3.84 -24.16 -9.66
CA GLU A 37 -4.52 -24.94 -10.70
C GLU A 37 -4.02 -24.53 -12.10
N LEU A 38 -4.01 -23.23 -12.41
CA LEU A 38 -3.48 -22.73 -13.68
C LEU A 38 -2.00 -23.06 -13.89
N GLN A 39 -1.16 -22.97 -12.85
CA GLN A 39 0.25 -23.32 -12.96
C GLN A 39 0.44 -24.80 -13.31
N SER A 40 -0.42 -25.67 -12.77
CA SER A 40 -0.42 -27.10 -13.08
C SER A 40 -0.84 -27.37 -14.53
N GLU A 41 -1.83 -26.62 -15.03
CA GLU A 41 -2.28 -26.68 -16.43
C GLU A 41 -1.20 -26.19 -17.41
N GLU A 42 -0.43 -25.17 -17.04
CA GLU A 42 0.63 -24.59 -17.86
C GLU A 42 1.65 -25.65 -18.32
N LEU A 43 1.97 -26.61 -17.44
CA LEU A 43 2.91 -27.69 -17.72
C LEU A 43 2.50 -28.56 -18.91
N ASN A 44 1.20 -28.66 -19.21
CA ASN A 44 0.70 -29.48 -20.32
C ASN A 44 0.85 -28.79 -21.69
N VAL A 45 1.02 -27.47 -21.70
CA VAL A 45 1.06 -26.66 -22.93
C VAL A 45 2.40 -25.98 -23.15
N ILE A 46 3.30 -26.01 -22.16
CA ILE A 46 4.58 -25.27 -22.16
C ILE A 46 5.51 -25.65 -23.32
N ASN A 47 5.42 -26.88 -23.84
CA ASN A 47 6.29 -27.38 -24.90
C ASN A 47 5.96 -26.82 -26.29
N ASN A 48 4.81 -26.16 -26.48
CA ASN A 48 4.43 -25.56 -27.74
C ASN A 48 4.19 -24.06 -27.54
N GLU A 49 5.05 -23.23 -28.11
CA GLU A 49 5.05 -21.79 -27.87
C GLU A 49 3.74 -21.10 -28.29
N GLU A 50 3.20 -21.41 -29.47
CA GLU A 50 1.94 -20.82 -29.94
C GLU A 50 0.78 -21.19 -29.01
N LYS A 51 0.66 -22.48 -28.67
CA LYS A 51 -0.37 -22.97 -27.74
C LYS A 51 -0.21 -22.38 -26.35
N HIS A 52 1.03 -22.24 -25.86
CA HIS A 52 1.34 -21.64 -24.56
C HIS A 52 0.93 -20.17 -24.53
N GLN A 53 1.24 -19.40 -25.58
CA GLN A 53 0.85 -17.99 -25.68
C GLN A 53 -0.67 -17.81 -25.71
N GLU A 54 -1.39 -18.62 -26.48
CA GLU A 54 -2.86 -18.60 -26.53
C GLU A 54 -3.48 -18.99 -25.19
N TRP A 55 -2.99 -20.07 -24.59
CA TRP A 55 -3.42 -20.53 -23.28
C TRP A 55 -3.16 -19.46 -22.21
N SER A 56 -1.97 -18.83 -22.19
CA SER A 56 -1.62 -17.79 -21.21
C SER A 56 -2.56 -16.59 -21.28
N LYS A 57 -2.95 -16.16 -22.48
CA LYS A 57 -3.95 -15.09 -22.67
C LYS A 57 -5.31 -15.49 -22.09
N LYS A 58 -5.75 -16.73 -22.33
CA LYS A 58 -7.02 -17.27 -21.83
C LYS A 58 -7.01 -17.39 -20.30
N ALA A 59 -5.99 -18.04 -19.73
CA ALA A 59 -5.80 -18.22 -18.30
C ALA A 59 -5.82 -16.87 -17.54
N LYS A 60 -5.10 -15.86 -18.04
CA LYS A 60 -5.10 -14.51 -17.46
C LYS A 60 -6.48 -13.85 -17.53
N LYS A 61 -7.24 -14.06 -18.60
CA LYS A 61 -8.61 -13.54 -18.73
C LYS A 61 -9.54 -14.19 -17.71
N GLU A 62 -9.45 -15.50 -17.56
CA GLU A 62 -10.24 -16.29 -16.59
C GLU A 62 -9.92 -15.88 -15.15
N PHE A 63 -8.64 -15.79 -14.80
CA PHE A 63 -8.23 -15.31 -13.47
C PHE A 63 -8.74 -13.89 -13.17
N ASN A 64 -8.68 -12.98 -14.15
CA ASN A 64 -9.22 -11.63 -13.98
C ASN A 64 -10.73 -11.61 -13.77
N GLN A 65 -11.47 -12.47 -14.48
CA GLN A 65 -12.91 -12.64 -14.29
C GLN A 65 -13.23 -13.20 -12.91
N PHE A 66 -12.52 -14.24 -12.48
CA PHE A 66 -12.63 -14.85 -11.16
C PHE A 66 -12.39 -13.82 -10.04
N ARG A 67 -11.28 -13.09 -10.10
CA ARG A 67 -10.96 -12.01 -9.16
C ARG A 67 -12.05 -10.94 -9.11
N ARG A 68 -12.60 -10.56 -10.28
CA ARG A 68 -13.69 -9.58 -10.38
C ARG A 68 -14.95 -10.10 -9.70
N LYS A 69 -15.30 -11.38 -9.90
CA LYS A 69 -16.44 -12.03 -9.25
C LYS A 69 -16.31 -11.99 -7.73
N LEU A 70 -15.19 -12.44 -7.17
CA LEU A 70 -14.93 -12.40 -5.72
C LEU A 70 -15.03 -10.96 -5.16
N LYS A 71 -14.49 -9.98 -5.88
CA LYS A 71 -14.59 -8.56 -5.50
C LYS A 71 -16.05 -8.07 -5.48
N LEU A 72 -16.85 -8.44 -6.47
CA LEU A 72 -18.25 -8.03 -6.54
C LEU A 72 -19.10 -8.70 -5.45
N GLU A 73 -18.86 -9.97 -5.16
CA GLU A 73 -19.52 -10.69 -4.08
C GLU A 73 -19.27 -10.01 -2.73
N ARG A 74 -18.01 -9.72 -2.39
CA ARG A 74 -17.67 -8.97 -1.17
C ARG A 74 -18.36 -7.60 -1.11
N ARG A 75 -18.35 -6.86 -2.23
CA ARG A 75 -19.01 -5.54 -2.32
C ARG A 75 -20.51 -5.61 -2.10
N ARG A 76 -21.20 -6.62 -2.64
CA ARG A 76 -22.64 -6.83 -2.45
C ARG A 76 -22.96 -7.09 -0.97
N LYS A 77 -22.09 -7.84 -0.29
CA LYS A 77 -22.17 -8.09 1.16
C LYS A 77 -21.70 -6.91 2.02
N LYS A 78 -21.14 -5.85 1.42
CA LYS A 78 -20.48 -4.73 2.10
C LYS A 78 -19.35 -5.17 3.04
N GLU A 79 -18.69 -6.27 2.70
CA GLU A 79 -17.60 -6.84 3.48
C GLU A 79 -16.25 -6.36 2.94
N ASN A 80 -15.33 -6.13 3.87
CA ASN A 80 -13.92 -5.96 3.53
C ASN A 80 -13.28 -7.32 3.26
N LEU A 81 -12.08 -7.29 2.68
CA LEU A 81 -11.29 -8.51 2.56
C LEU A 81 -10.91 -9.01 3.97
N PRO A 82 -11.08 -10.31 4.26
CA PRO A 82 -10.76 -10.82 5.59
C PRO A 82 -9.26 -10.70 5.86
N LEU A 83 -8.93 -10.35 7.10
CA LEU A 83 -7.56 -10.39 7.61
C LEU A 83 -7.23 -11.82 8.02
N ASN A 84 -5.97 -12.22 7.85
CA ASN A 84 -5.47 -13.46 8.44
C ASN A 84 -5.27 -13.26 9.95
N SER A 85 -5.36 -14.34 10.72
CA SER A 85 -4.89 -14.32 12.12
C SER A 85 -3.38 -14.04 12.15
N LEU A 86 -2.87 -13.56 13.28
CA LEU A 86 -1.44 -13.31 13.46
C LEU A 86 -0.60 -14.57 13.16
N GLU A 87 -1.04 -15.72 13.68
CA GLU A 87 -0.41 -17.03 13.43
C GLU A 87 -0.40 -17.39 11.95
N LYS A 88 -1.55 -17.25 11.27
CA LYS A 88 -1.66 -17.54 9.84
C LYS A 88 -0.80 -16.59 9.00
N ALA A 89 -0.76 -15.31 9.35
CA ALA A 89 0.07 -14.31 8.69
C ALA A 89 1.56 -14.66 8.85
N LYS A 90 1.97 -15.04 10.06
CA LYS A 90 3.34 -15.47 10.36
C LYS A 90 3.72 -16.72 9.57
N HIS A 91 2.86 -17.73 9.57
CA HIS A 91 3.04 -18.95 8.76
C HIS A 91 3.19 -18.66 7.26
N ASN A 92 2.31 -17.83 6.70
CA ASN A 92 2.38 -17.45 5.29
C ASN A 92 3.67 -16.68 4.96
N PHE A 93 4.13 -15.83 5.88
CA PHE A 93 5.38 -15.09 5.74
C PHE A 93 6.60 -16.01 5.83
N ASP A 94 6.64 -16.92 6.80
CA ASP A 94 7.77 -17.82 7.02
C ASP A 94 7.96 -18.76 5.82
N LYS A 95 6.88 -19.28 5.23
CA LYS A 95 6.92 -20.03 3.96
C LYS A 95 7.58 -19.27 2.79
N LEU A 96 7.39 -17.95 2.73
CA LEU A 96 8.05 -17.12 1.73
C LEU A 96 9.52 -16.90 2.09
N MET A 97 9.83 -16.72 3.38
CA MET A 97 11.21 -16.56 3.85
C MET A 97 12.08 -17.81 3.63
N GLU A 98 11.51 -19.01 3.74
CA GLU A 98 12.20 -20.28 3.45
C GLU A 98 12.79 -20.29 2.03
N ASN A 99 12.06 -19.72 1.07
CA ASN A 99 12.43 -19.69 -0.34
C ASN A 99 13.06 -18.36 -0.76
N ILE A 100 13.46 -17.49 0.17
CA ILE A 100 13.88 -16.12 -0.14
C ILE A 100 15.00 -16.04 -1.19
N ARG A 101 15.91 -17.01 -1.21
CA ARG A 101 17.04 -17.05 -2.14
C ARG A 101 16.64 -17.33 -3.59
N THR A 102 15.46 -17.90 -3.84
CA THR A 102 14.97 -18.21 -5.19
C THR A 102 14.29 -17.01 -5.84
N TYR A 103 13.97 -15.95 -5.08
CA TYR A 103 13.25 -14.79 -5.59
C TYR A 103 14.18 -13.69 -6.13
N ASP A 104 13.63 -12.84 -6.99
CA ASP A 104 14.31 -11.63 -7.44
C ASP A 104 14.68 -10.70 -6.28
N GLN A 105 15.78 -9.94 -6.46
CA GLN A 105 16.28 -9.01 -5.44
C GLN A 105 15.22 -8.03 -4.92
N THR A 106 14.30 -7.59 -5.79
CA THR A 106 13.20 -6.68 -5.42
C THR A 106 12.26 -7.33 -4.39
N ILE A 107 11.89 -8.59 -4.63
CA ILE A 107 11.02 -9.36 -3.73
C ILE A 107 11.75 -9.69 -2.43
N GLN A 108 13.03 -10.07 -2.51
CA GLN A 108 13.87 -10.27 -1.33
C GLN A 108 13.88 -9.01 -0.45
N LYS A 109 14.21 -7.84 -1.02
CA LYS A 109 14.21 -6.56 -0.29
C LYS A 109 12.86 -6.27 0.36
N ARG A 110 11.75 -6.62 -0.31
CA ARG A 110 10.40 -6.46 0.24
C ARG A 110 10.16 -7.36 1.45
N LEU A 111 10.55 -8.63 1.38
CA LEU A 111 10.43 -9.57 2.50
C LEU A 111 11.31 -9.16 3.68
N TRP A 112 12.55 -8.73 3.44
CA TRP A 112 13.43 -8.17 4.48
C TRP A 112 12.83 -6.93 5.15
N MET A 113 12.23 -6.03 4.38
CA MET A 113 11.51 -4.86 4.92
C MET A 113 10.32 -5.27 5.79
N ILE A 114 9.54 -6.26 5.35
CA ILE A 114 8.42 -6.81 6.13
C ILE A 114 8.95 -7.42 7.44
N ASN A 115 10.03 -8.21 7.39
CA ASN A 115 10.65 -8.80 8.58
C ASN A 115 11.08 -7.73 9.59
N LYS A 116 11.82 -6.71 9.11
CA LYS A 116 12.31 -5.60 9.92
C LYS A 116 11.18 -4.82 10.61
N HIS A 117 10.04 -4.69 9.94
CA HIS A 117 8.90 -3.91 10.42
C HIS A 117 7.71 -4.77 10.87
N TRP A 118 7.93 -6.06 11.15
CA TRP A 118 6.86 -7.02 11.44
C TRP A 118 5.92 -6.57 12.55
N LEU A 119 6.48 -6.11 13.68
CA LEU A 119 5.71 -5.64 14.83
C LEU A 119 4.80 -4.45 14.45
N ASN A 120 5.33 -3.49 13.68
CA ASN A 120 4.55 -2.33 13.25
C ASN A 120 3.44 -2.73 12.28
N LEU A 121 3.73 -3.67 11.39
CA LEU A 121 2.78 -4.17 10.39
C LEU A 121 1.69 -5.06 11.00
N THR A 122 1.94 -5.68 12.16
CA THR A 122 0.99 -6.55 12.87
C THR A 122 0.39 -5.92 14.12
N LEU A 123 0.71 -4.65 14.41
CA LEU A 123 0.30 -3.95 15.63
C LEU A 123 -1.22 -3.98 15.85
N PHE A 124 -2.00 -3.96 14.77
CA PHE A 124 -3.46 -4.02 14.80
C PHE A 124 -4.02 -5.35 15.35
N HIS A 125 -3.21 -6.41 15.44
CA HIS A 125 -3.60 -7.65 16.11
C HIS A 125 -3.48 -7.55 17.64
N TYR A 126 -2.58 -6.69 18.14
CA TYR A 126 -2.31 -6.56 19.57
C TYR A 126 -3.15 -5.46 20.22
N LEU A 127 -3.44 -4.39 19.48
CA LEU A 127 -4.15 -3.22 20.00
C LEU A 127 -5.62 -3.21 19.53
N PRO A 128 -6.59 -3.35 20.45
CA PRO A 128 -8.00 -3.27 20.08
C PRO A 128 -8.33 -1.88 19.53
N GLY A 129 -9.04 -1.84 18.40
CA GLY A 129 -9.43 -0.60 17.72
C GLY A 129 -8.33 0.03 16.83
N ALA A 130 -7.10 -0.52 16.82
CA ALA A 130 -6.09 -0.07 15.89
C ALA A 130 -6.45 -0.49 14.45
N PRO A 131 -6.42 0.43 13.47
CA PRO A 131 -6.79 0.10 12.11
C PRO A 131 -5.67 -0.67 11.40
N ALA A 132 -6.01 -1.74 10.68
CA ALA A 132 -5.06 -2.49 9.86
C ALA A 132 -4.54 -1.71 8.63
N THR A 133 -5.20 -0.61 8.28
CA THR A 133 -4.78 0.28 7.19
C THR A 133 -4.76 1.72 7.66
N ASN A 134 -3.84 2.51 7.12
CA ASN A 134 -3.82 3.95 7.30
C ASN A 134 -4.89 4.68 6.45
N ASN A 135 -5.69 3.97 5.64
CA ASN A 135 -6.69 4.57 4.74
C ASN A 135 -7.60 5.62 5.40
N PRO A 136 -8.12 5.44 6.64
CA PRO A 136 -8.92 6.49 7.28
C PRO A 136 -8.13 7.78 7.49
N ILE A 137 -6.86 7.66 7.91
CA ILE A 137 -5.93 8.77 8.13
C ILE A 137 -5.58 9.42 6.78
N GLU A 138 -5.24 8.62 5.77
CA GLU A 138 -4.94 9.12 4.42
C GLU A 138 -6.14 9.84 3.80
N SER A 139 -7.35 9.30 3.97
CA SER A 139 -8.60 9.90 3.49
C SER A 139 -8.89 11.23 4.20
N TYR A 140 -8.72 11.27 5.53
CA TYR A 140 -8.86 12.49 6.32
C TYR A 140 -7.93 13.59 5.83
N TYR A 141 -6.62 13.30 5.73
CA TYR A 141 -5.65 14.28 5.25
C TYR A 141 -5.80 14.61 3.76
N SER A 142 -6.29 13.66 2.96
CA SER A 142 -6.57 13.91 1.55
C SER A 142 -7.67 14.94 1.34
N LYS A 143 -8.72 14.91 2.18
CA LYS A 143 -9.86 15.84 2.14
C LYS A 143 -9.58 17.17 2.86
N SER A 144 -8.85 17.12 3.98
CA SER A 144 -8.63 18.30 4.85
C SER A 144 -7.44 19.17 4.43
N LEU A 145 -6.43 18.62 3.76
CA LEU A 145 -5.23 19.37 3.38
C LEU A 145 -5.29 19.85 1.93
N LYS A 146 -5.01 21.14 1.71
CA LYS A 146 -4.66 21.68 0.39
C LYS A 146 -3.31 21.10 -0.08
N THR A 147 -3.08 21.08 -1.39
CA THR A 147 -1.88 20.49 -2.02
C THR A 147 -0.57 20.97 -1.42
N ASP A 148 -0.47 22.26 -1.09
CA ASP A 148 0.76 22.83 -0.51
C ASP A 148 0.99 22.37 0.93
N ASN A 149 -0.08 22.20 1.70
CA ASN A 149 0.02 21.65 3.05
C ASN A 149 0.47 20.18 3.01
N LYS A 150 0.00 19.39 2.03
CA LYS A 150 0.46 17.99 1.86
C LYS A 150 1.96 17.90 1.61
N LYS A 151 2.57 18.87 0.91
CA LYS A 151 4.03 18.91 0.70
C LYS A 151 4.80 19.12 2.01
N GLN A 152 4.22 19.86 2.96
CA GLN A 152 4.84 20.13 4.26
C GLN A 152 4.88 18.90 5.18
N PHE A 153 4.02 17.90 4.99
CA PHE A 153 4.00 16.66 5.79
C PHE A 153 4.85 15.51 5.22
N ARG A 154 5.62 15.73 4.15
CA ARG A 154 6.38 14.65 3.48
C ARG A 154 7.63 14.17 4.23
N THR A 155 8.02 14.86 5.30
CA THR A 155 9.22 14.56 6.09
C THR A 155 8.89 14.63 7.57
N ASP A 156 9.60 13.85 8.40
CA ASP A 156 9.44 13.88 9.87
C ASP A 156 9.66 15.29 10.42
N LYS A 157 10.64 16.01 9.88
CA LYS A 157 10.87 17.43 10.19
C LYS A 157 9.66 18.29 9.87
N GLY A 158 9.02 18.07 8.73
CA GLY A 158 7.82 18.77 8.32
C GLY A 158 6.61 18.50 9.23
N ILE A 159 6.43 17.25 9.64
CA ILE A 159 5.42 16.86 10.63
C ILE A 159 5.70 17.55 11.97
N GLY A 160 6.94 17.50 12.46
CA GLY A 160 7.35 18.16 13.70
C GLY A 160 7.13 19.67 13.68
N ASN A 161 7.45 20.32 12.57
CA ASN A 161 7.20 21.75 12.38
C ASN A 161 5.71 22.08 12.44
N GLN A 162 4.83 21.25 11.85
CA GLN A 162 3.40 21.49 11.92
C GLN A 162 2.83 21.29 13.32
N ILE A 163 3.28 20.26 14.05
CA ILE A 163 2.88 20.05 15.44
C ILE A 163 3.28 21.29 16.27
N LYS A 164 4.51 21.77 16.10
CA LYS A 164 5.00 22.98 16.75
C LYS A 164 4.18 24.22 16.38
N LEU A 165 3.91 24.45 15.10
CA LEU A 165 3.06 25.55 14.63
C LEU A 165 1.64 25.48 15.22
N THR A 166 1.06 24.28 15.30
CA THR A 166 -0.28 24.08 15.87
C THR A 166 -0.30 24.37 17.37
N GLN A 167 0.73 23.95 18.10
CA GLN A 167 0.92 24.32 19.50
C GLN A 167 1.07 25.84 19.66
N MET A 168 1.90 26.48 18.83
CA MET A 168 2.07 27.94 18.84
C MET A 168 0.75 28.68 18.57
N ARG A 169 -0.09 28.17 17.67
CA ARG A 169 -1.45 28.72 17.44
C ARG A 169 -2.35 28.54 18.67
N ARG A 170 -2.37 27.36 19.28
CA ARG A 170 -3.17 27.08 20.48
C ARG A 170 -2.77 27.97 21.66
N LEU A 171 -1.48 28.23 21.81
CA LEU A 171 -0.92 29.11 22.83
C LEU A 171 -1.01 30.60 22.45
N ASN A 172 -1.69 30.96 21.35
CA ASN A 172 -1.81 32.33 20.82
C ASN A 172 -0.46 33.06 20.64
N LEU A 173 0.63 32.31 20.41
CA LEU A 173 1.97 32.87 20.21
C LEU A 173 2.12 33.49 18.81
N LEU A 174 1.33 33.03 17.84
CA LEU A 174 1.26 33.62 16.50
C LEU A 174 0.24 34.75 16.50
N LYS A 175 0.67 35.94 16.93
CA LYS A 175 -0.14 37.16 16.86
C LYS A 175 -0.35 37.57 15.41
N LYS A 176 -1.53 38.11 15.10
CA LYS A 176 -1.76 38.74 13.79
C LYS A 176 -0.74 39.89 13.63
N PRO A 177 -0.12 40.02 12.46
CA PRO A 177 0.76 41.15 12.21
C PRO A 177 -0.04 42.45 12.38
N GLN A 178 0.46 43.34 13.24
CA GLN A 178 -0.20 44.62 13.52
C GLN A 178 -0.09 45.60 12.36
N LYS A 179 0.90 45.40 11.49
CA LYS A 179 1.15 46.23 10.31
C LYS A 179 1.16 45.35 9.07
N SER A 180 0.52 45.83 8.01
CA SER A 180 0.58 45.19 6.71
C SER A 180 1.97 45.36 6.07
N PHE A 181 2.31 44.48 5.12
CA PHE A 181 3.55 44.62 4.35
C PHE A 181 3.63 45.98 3.62
N LEU A 182 2.50 46.52 3.17
CA LEU A 182 2.41 47.85 2.56
C LEU A 182 2.78 48.97 3.54
N GLU A 183 2.32 48.88 4.79
CA GLU A 183 2.66 49.84 5.85
C GLU A 183 4.13 49.76 6.24
N LEU A 184 4.71 48.55 6.26
CA LEU A 184 6.14 48.37 6.47
C LEU A 184 6.95 48.93 5.29
N PHE A 185 6.53 48.71 4.06
CA PHE A 185 7.18 49.27 2.87
C PHE A 185 7.14 50.80 2.84
N ARG A 186 6.05 51.42 3.31
CA ARG A 186 5.95 52.88 3.44
C ARG A 186 6.95 53.47 4.44
N LEU A 187 7.40 52.71 5.44
CA LEU A 187 8.46 53.15 6.36
C LEU A 187 9.85 53.21 5.69
N PHE A 188 10.04 52.45 4.61
CA PHE A 188 11.29 52.43 3.84
C PHE A 188 11.27 53.35 2.62
N ASN A 189 10.15 54.01 2.33
CA ASN A 189 10.06 54.95 1.22
C ASN A 189 10.37 56.37 1.73
N PRO A 190 11.54 56.96 1.41
CA PRO A 190 11.98 58.24 1.97
C PRO A 190 11.21 59.45 1.40
N PHE A 191 10.39 59.25 0.38
CA PHE A 191 9.60 60.31 -0.24
C PHE A 191 8.16 60.26 0.27
N LYS A 192 7.88 61.08 1.29
CA LYS A 192 6.51 61.54 1.55
C LYS A 192 6.13 62.49 0.39
N LEU A 193 5.01 62.20 -0.27
CA LEU A 193 4.32 63.18 -1.11
C LEU A 193 3.97 64.42 -0.30
#